data_AF-A0A2V7YPK2-F1
#
_entry.id   AF-A0A2V7YPK2-F1
#
_cell.length_a   1.000
_cell.length_b   1.000
_cell.length_c   1.000
_cell.angle_alpha   90.00
_cell.angle_beta   90.00
_cell.angle_gamma   90.00
#
_symmetry.space_group_name_H-M   'P 1'
#
loop_
_entity.id
_entity.type
_entity.pdbx_description
1 polymer ?
#
loop_
_entity_poly.entity_id
_entity_poly.type
_entity_poly.pdbx_seq_one_letter_code
_entity_poly.pdbx_strand_id
1 'polypeptide(L)' 'MEPIRDPQILARAHAAFDLCETAEQMMRQNIRRWNSQASEEEIRQRFRAWLEKREFIEPTP' A
#
# COMPACT_ATOMS: atom_id res chain seq x y z
N MET A 1 5.99 25.79 7.51
CA MET A 1 6.82 24.63 7.13
C MET A 1 7.11 24.76 5.65
N GLU A 2 8.38 24.87 5.25
CA GLU A 2 8.71 24.92 3.82
C GLU A 2 8.66 23.50 3.22
N PRO A 3 8.12 23.34 2.01
CA PRO A 3 8.05 22.03 1.36
C PRO A 3 9.44 21.54 0.94
N ILE A 4 9.68 20.24 1.04
CA ILE A 4 10.91 19.60 0.53
C ILE A 4 10.94 19.74 -0.99
N ARG A 5 12.03 20.30 -1.54
CA ARG A 5 12.21 20.53 -2.99
C ARG A 5 13.40 19.77 -3.58
N ASP A 6 14.11 18.99 -2.78
CA ASP A 6 15.25 18.20 -3.26
C ASP A 6 14.79 17.18 -4.31
N PRO A 7 15.29 17.26 -5.57
CA PRO A 7 14.85 16.38 -6.64
C PRO A 7 15.13 14.89 -6.37
N GLN A 8 16.20 14.57 -5.65
CA GLN A 8 16.54 13.18 -5.33
C GLN A 8 15.59 12.62 -4.26
N ILE A 9 15.23 13.43 -3.26
CA ILE A 9 14.25 13.02 -2.24
C ILE A 9 12.89 12.81 -2.89
N LEU A 10 12.46 13.72 -3.77
CA LEU A 10 11.20 13.58 -4.50
C LEU A 10 11.18 12.34 -5.41
N ALA A 11 12.27 12.07 -6.13
CA ALA A 11 12.38 10.88 -6.96
C ALA A 11 12.28 9.57 -6.13
N ARG A 12 12.94 9.53 -4.97
CA ARG A 12 12.84 8.39 -4.05
C ARG A 12 11.43 8.22 -3.48
N ALA A 13 10.77 9.33 -3.13
CA ALA A 13 9.40 9.30 -2.66
C ALA A 13 8.45 8.76 -3.73
N HIS A 14 8.56 9.22 -4.98
CA HIS A 14 7.76 8.69 -6.09
C HIS A 14 7.97 7.19 -6.28
N ALA A 15 9.22 6.72 -6.30
CA ALA A 15 9.51 5.29 -6.41
C ALA A 15 8.90 4.47 -5.25
N ALA A 16 8.93 5.01 -4.02
CA ALA A 16 8.30 4.37 -2.87
C ALA A 16 6.77 4.30 -2.99
N PHE A 17 6.13 5.35 -3.54
CA PHE A 17 4.69 5.35 -3.82
C PHE A 17 4.34 4.33 -4.89
N ASP A 18 5.07 4.28 -6.00
CA ASP A 18 4.84 3.31 -7.08
C ASP A 18 4.91 1.85 -6.56
N LEU A 19 5.87 1.57 -5.69
CA LEU A 19 6.01 0.26 -5.03
C LEU A 19 4.82 -0.03 -4.09
N CYS A 20 4.37 0.96 -3.32
CA CYS A 20 3.18 0.82 -2.48
C CYS A 20 1.93 0.53 -3.30
N GLU A 21 1.69 1.29 -4.38
CA GLU A 21 0.56 1.09 -5.27
C GLU A 21 0.58 -0.30 -5.92
N THR A 22 1.75 -0.75 -6.37
CA THR A 22 1.93 -2.08 -6.94
C THR A 22 1.59 -3.17 -5.91
N ALA A 23 2.10 -3.04 -4.69
CA ALA A 23 1.82 -3.99 -3.61
C ALA A 23 0.32 -4.03 -3.25
N GLU A 24 -0.34 -2.88 -3.22
CA GLU A 24 -1.78 -2.79 -2.99
C GLU A 24 -2.60 -3.49 -4.08
N GLN A 25 -2.25 -3.27 -5.35
CA GLN A 25 -2.91 -3.93 -6.48
C GLN A 25 -2.76 -5.45 -6.42
N MET A 26 -1.54 -5.93 -6.14
CA MET A 26 -1.27 -7.37 -5.97
C MET A 26 -2.11 -7.95 -4.83
N MET A 27 -2.19 -7.26 -3.69
CA MET A 27 -2.96 -7.75 -2.55
C MET A 27 -4.46 -7.80 -2.86
N ARG A 28 -5.03 -6.78 -3.51
CA ARG A 28 -6.44 -6.81 -3.94
C ARG A 28 -6.74 -7.99 -4.86
N GLN A 29 -5.84 -8.29 -5.80
CA GLN A 29 -5.98 -9.46 -6.67
C GLN A 29 -5.91 -10.76 -5.88
N ASN A 30 -5.00 -10.87 -4.92
CA ASN A 30 -4.87 -12.06 -4.06
C ASN A 30 -6.12 -12.27 -3.21
N ILE A 31 -6.66 -11.21 -2.59
CA ILE A 31 -7.91 -11.28 -1.82
C ILE A 31 -9.06 -11.79 -2.68
N ARG A 32 -9.19 -11.28 -3.92
CA ARG A 32 -10.20 -11.77 -4.88
C ARG A 32 -10.03 -13.26 -5.20
N ARG A 33 -8.79 -13.70 -5.45
CA ARG A 33 -8.48 -15.11 -5.74
C ARG A 33 -8.79 -16.03 -4.56
N TRP A 34 -8.43 -15.62 -3.35
CA TRP A 34 -8.69 -16.40 -2.13
C TRP A 34 -10.16 -16.41 -1.72
N ASN A 35 -10.95 -15.43 -2.18
CA ASN A 35 -12.36 -15.27 -1.82
C ASN A 35 -13.22 -15.08 -3.07
N SER A 36 -13.23 -16.08 -3.96
CA SER A 36 -13.87 -16.00 -5.28
C SER A 36 -15.39 -15.78 -5.25
N GLN A 37 -16.03 -16.06 -4.11
CA GLN A 37 -17.47 -15.86 -3.88
C GLN A 37 -17.78 -14.62 -3.04
N ALA A 38 -16.75 -13.90 -2.57
CA ALA A 38 -16.97 -12.71 -1.76
C ALA A 38 -17.50 -11.56 -2.61
N SER A 39 -18.39 -10.78 -2.02
CA SER A 39 -18.83 -9.50 -2.56
C SER A 39 -17.67 -8.49 -2.60
N GLU A 40 -17.79 -7.48 -3.46
CA GLU A 40 -16.80 -6.40 -3.54
C GLU A 40 -16.65 -5.64 -2.21
N GLU A 41 -17.70 -5.55 -1.39
CA GLU A 41 -17.61 -4.93 -0.06
C GLU A 41 -16.78 -5.79 0.91
N GLU A 42 -16.94 -7.11 0.91
CA GLU A 42 -16.11 -8.01 1.73
C GLU A 42 -14.64 -7.97 1.29
N ILE A 43 -14.37 -7.89 -0.02
CA ILE A 43 -13.02 -7.71 -0.56
C ILE A 43 -12.42 -6.39 -0.05
N ARG A 44 -13.21 -5.30 -0.07
CA ARG A 44 -12.78 -3.97 0.41
C ARG A 44 -12.46 -3.98 1.91
N GLN A 45 -13.30 -4.61 2.73
CA GLN A 45 -13.08 -4.72 4.17
C GLN A 45 -11.81 -5.52 4.48
N ARG A 46 -11.60 -6.66 3.80
CA ARG A 46 -10.39 -7.46 3.95
C ARG A 46 -9.13 -6.70 3.53
N PHE A 47 -9.21 -5.91 2.46
CA PHE A 47 -8.11 -5.08 2.01
C PHE A 47 -7.77 -3.97 3.01
N ARG A 48 -8.78 -3.30 3.60
CA ARG A 48 -8.57 -2.32 4.69
C ARG A 48 -7.90 -2.95 5.91
N ALA A 49 -8.38 -4.11 6.35
CA ALA A 49 -7.79 -4.83 7.48
C ALA A 49 -6.32 -5.22 7.21
N TRP A 50 -5.95 -5.50 5.96
CA TRP A 50 -4.55 -5.73 5.60
C TRP A 50 -3.71 -4.45 5.67
N LEU A 51 -4.23 -3.31 5.20
CA LEU A 51 -3.55 -2.01 5.30
C LEU A 51 -3.32 -1.61 6.76
N GLU A 52 -4.32 -1.80 7.62
CA GLU A 52 -4.23 -1.49 9.06
C GLU A 52 -3.22 -2.37 9.81
N LYS A 53 -2.97 -3.60 9.33
CA LYS A 53 -1.98 -4.52 9.88
C LYS A 53 -0.55 -4.27 9.38
N ARG A 54 -0.32 -3.36 8.42
CA ARG A 54 1.04 -2.90 8.12
C ARG A 54 1.49 -2.02 9.29
N GLU A 55 2.07 -2.64 10.31
CA GLU A 55 2.83 -1.89 11.30
C GLU A 55 3.87 -1.04 10.58
N PHE A 56 3.93 0.24 10.93
CA PHE A 56 5.01 1.10 10.47
C PHE A 56 6.28 0.62 11.16
N ILE A 57 7.10 -0.17 10.46
CA ILE A 57 8.43 -0.53 10.92
C ILE A 57 9.29 0.71 10.68
N GLU A 58 9.52 1.48 11.73
CA GLU A 58 10.47 2.58 11.70
C GLU A 58 11.86 2.01 11.37
N PRO A 59 12.57 2.53 10.35
CA PRO A 59 13.89 2.03 10.01
C PRO A 59 14.84 2.30 11.18
N THR A 60 15.37 1.24 11.80
CA THR A 60 16.42 1.36 12.81
C THR A 60 17.68 2.01 12.20
N PRO A 61 18.35 2.92 12.94
CA PRO A 61 19.46 3.74 12.46
C PRO A 61 20.72 2.95 12.07
#